data_AF-A0A819QKA7-F1
#
_entry.id   AF-A0A819QKA7-F1
#
_cell.length_a   1.000
_cell.length_b   1.000
_cell.length_c   1.000
_cell.angle_alpha   90.00
_cell.angle_beta   90.00
_cell.angle_gamma   90.00
#
_symmetry.space_group_name_H-M   'P 1'
#
loop_
_entity.id
_entity.type
_entity.pdbx_description
1 polymer ?
#
loop_
_entity_poly.entity_id
_entity_poly.type
_entity_poly.pdbx_seq_one_letter_code
_entity_poly.pdbx_strand_id
1 'polypeptide(L)'
;MFYRNHLIKFSYRCFSSESRINSFIKSKLMSAEDVAEKFPEKVTIGASGFTPAGYPKVIPGAFAQRIKNSKNPENFSINLYTGASTGDELDGVLARSGRLKLKIPYQSHKDLRKLINQGKVNFIDMHLSHVSKYIREGIFPPIDVAIVEACDVTSDGRIYLTNSSGMSGTYLPLAKDIYIELNEAHPLDMKGLHDIYLPEIHTGRPINIDYVDDRIGTPYVRVNPEKIKGIVLTNKYDSSPGFKKPDDASFKIANHLLDFILDEVEHGRIPKTLLPFQSGVGNVANAVLACIAQDNRFKSIEMYTEVIQDSIFDLIDSDKLRFASTTALTFSSEGQKRFHRDLYELKSKFILRPMEISNNPEVIRRIGLITMNTALEADIYGNINSTHVLASSMMNGIGGSGNFTRNAYISIFMTPSLAKDGKISSFVPMVSHVDHNEHSVQIMVNEQGLADLRAKTPKQRAELIIEKCVHPIYKDLLRDYFQHAQRVSFGQHTPHDLKQALSWHIRLQETGSMHPDHQAKKEPTSKDTEKAAQKIDQTAATKK
;
A
#
# COMPACT_ATOMS: atom_id res chain seq x y z
N MET A 1 -27.56 28.96 37.76
CA MET A 1 -26.97 28.04 38.76
C MET A 1 -25.72 27.43 38.16
N PHE A 2 -24.56 27.80 38.70
CA PHE A 2 -23.25 27.36 38.24
C PHE A 2 -23.03 25.88 38.58
N TYR A 3 -22.78 25.03 37.58
CA TYR A 3 -22.05 23.77 37.78
C TYR A 3 -20.68 23.88 37.10
N ARG A 4 -19.66 23.96 37.96
CA ARG A 4 -18.24 23.93 37.60
C ARG A 4 -17.90 22.57 36.98
N ASN A 5 -17.46 22.58 35.72
CA ASN A 5 -16.71 21.48 35.14
C ASN A 5 -15.34 21.38 35.82
N HIS A 6 -15.15 20.38 36.67
CA HIS A 6 -13.83 19.92 37.09
C HIS A 6 -13.26 19.01 36.00
N LEU A 7 -12.59 19.62 35.01
CA LEU A 7 -11.61 18.94 34.18
C LEU A 7 -10.43 18.56 35.07
N ILE A 8 -10.45 17.33 35.59
CA ILE A 8 -9.26 16.70 36.18
C ILE A 8 -8.32 16.42 35.01
N LYS A 9 -7.40 17.35 34.74
CA LYS A 9 -6.19 17.07 33.94
C LYS A 9 -5.35 16.05 34.72
N PHE A 10 -5.49 14.78 34.40
CA PHE A 10 -4.51 13.78 34.82
C PHE A 10 -3.17 14.14 34.18
N SER A 11 -2.19 14.49 35.00
CA SER A 11 -0.81 14.67 34.58
C SER A 11 -0.29 13.33 34.06
N TYR A 12 0.07 13.28 32.77
CA TYR A 12 0.72 12.15 32.13
C TYR A 12 1.98 11.73 32.91
N ARG A 13 1.90 10.61 33.64
CA ARG A 13 3.11 9.88 34.04
C ARG A 13 3.59 9.12 32.82
N CYS A 14 4.58 9.68 32.14
CA CYS A 14 5.45 8.93 31.25
C CYS A 14 6.04 7.78 32.08
N PHE A 15 5.55 6.55 31.89
CA PHE A 15 6.17 5.38 32.49
C PHE A 15 7.58 5.27 31.91
N SER A 16 8.60 5.45 32.76
CA SER A 16 10.00 5.28 32.37
C SER A 16 10.26 3.86 31.86
N SER A 17 11.26 3.73 30.99
CA SER A 17 11.73 2.47 30.37
C SER A 17 11.99 1.34 31.38
N GLU A 18 12.33 1.65 32.63
CA GLU A 18 12.54 0.69 33.72
C GLU A 18 11.29 -0.17 34.02
N SER A 19 10.08 0.31 33.74
CA SER A 19 8.85 -0.45 33.98
C SER A 19 8.57 -1.56 32.96
N ARG A 20 9.19 -1.50 31.77
CA ARG A 20 8.97 -2.44 30.66
C ARG A 20 9.90 -3.66 30.73
N ILE A 21 11.12 -3.49 31.26
CA ILE A 21 12.17 -4.51 31.21
C ILE A 21 12.05 -5.50 32.39
N ASN A 22 11.32 -6.60 32.16
CA ASN A 22 11.20 -7.71 33.11
C ASN A 22 12.39 -8.71 33.05
N SER A 23 12.46 -9.66 33.98
CA SER A 23 13.55 -10.65 34.06
C SER A 23 13.70 -11.52 32.80
N PHE A 24 12.60 -11.83 32.11
CA PHE A 24 12.62 -12.56 30.85
C PHE A 24 13.22 -11.71 29.72
N ILE A 25 12.88 -10.43 29.63
CA ILE A 25 13.49 -9.52 28.66
C ILE A 25 14.99 -9.44 28.92
N LYS A 26 15.41 -9.19 30.17
CA LYS A 26 16.83 -9.09 30.55
C LYS A 26 17.65 -10.31 30.15
N SER A 27 17.09 -11.53 30.30
CA SER A 27 17.81 -12.77 29.96
C SER A 27 17.95 -13.02 28.45
N LYS A 28 17.26 -12.24 27.62
CA LYS A 28 17.27 -12.34 26.15
C LYS A 28 17.85 -11.11 25.46
N LEU A 29 18.27 -10.09 26.22
CA LEU A 29 18.84 -8.86 25.66
C LEU A 29 20.12 -9.14 24.89
N MET A 30 20.25 -8.54 23.71
CA MET A 30 21.47 -8.55 22.90
C MET A 30 21.51 -7.35 21.95
N SER A 31 22.69 -7.06 21.40
CA SER A 31 22.83 -6.01 20.38
C SER A 31 22.26 -6.45 19.03
N ALA A 32 22.00 -5.49 18.14
CA ALA A 32 21.55 -5.81 16.77
C ALA A 32 22.63 -6.58 16.00
N GLU A 33 23.90 -6.31 16.30
CA GLU A 33 25.09 -6.97 15.75
C GLU A 33 25.16 -8.43 16.20
N ASP A 34 24.94 -8.70 17.50
CA ASP A 34 24.90 -10.08 18.03
C ASP A 34 23.77 -10.91 17.39
N VAL A 35 22.62 -10.29 17.14
CA VAL A 35 21.52 -10.92 16.39
C VAL A 35 21.94 -11.21 14.96
N ALA A 36 22.50 -10.21 14.27
CA ALA A 36 22.93 -10.32 12.88
C ALA A 36 23.96 -11.45 12.68
N GLU A 37 24.87 -11.68 13.63
CA GLU A 37 25.85 -12.78 13.58
C GLU A 37 25.20 -14.17 13.66
N LYS A 38 24.03 -14.29 14.29
CA LYS A 38 23.30 -15.57 14.39
C LYS A 38 22.55 -15.95 13.13
N PHE A 39 22.39 -15.03 12.17
CA PHE A 39 21.65 -15.33 10.95
C PHE A 39 22.44 -16.32 10.06
N PRO A 40 21.78 -17.30 9.43
CA PRO A 40 22.41 -18.09 8.37
C PRO A 40 22.85 -17.21 7.20
N GLU A 41 23.90 -17.60 6.46
CA GLU A 41 24.30 -16.90 5.23
C GLU A 41 23.18 -16.95 4.18
N LYS A 42 22.50 -18.10 4.06
CA LYS A 42 21.30 -18.30 3.24
C LYS A 42 20.09 -18.33 4.16
N VAL A 43 19.27 -17.28 4.12
CA VAL A 43 18.21 -17.08 5.12
C VAL A 43 16.91 -16.64 4.46
N THR A 44 15.80 -17.25 4.89
CA THR A 44 14.45 -16.72 4.67
C THR A 44 14.00 -15.96 5.90
N ILE A 45 13.82 -14.65 5.74
CA ILE A 45 13.43 -13.72 6.80
C ILE A 45 11.95 -13.38 6.67
N GLY A 46 11.17 -13.69 7.71
CA GLY A 46 9.84 -13.12 7.92
C GLY A 46 9.96 -11.85 8.76
N ALA A 47 9.54 -10.70 8.26
CA ALA A 47 9.65 -9.43 8.98
C ALA A 47 8.29 -8.73 9.13
N SER A 48 8.09 -8.09 10.30
CA SER A 48 6.93 -7.22 10.49
C SER A 48 7.03 -6.01 9.57
N GLY A 49 5.90 -5.37 9.33
CA GLY A 49 5.87 -4.21 8.47
C GLY A 49 4.75 -4.26 7.45
N PHE A 50 4.05 -3.15 7.36
CA PHE A 50 3.02 -2.91 6.37
C PHE A 50 2.95 -1.41 6.12
N THR A 51 3.20 -0.98 4.88
CA THR A 51 3.23 0.45 4.48
C THR A 51 3.98 1.34 5.47
N PRO A 52 5.29 1.47 5.29
CA PRO A 52 6.31 1.57 6.36
C PRO A 52 5.78 1.83 7.80
N ALA A 53 4.97 0.93 8.34
CA ALA A 53 4.50 0.97 9.73
C ALA A 53 4.79 -0.36 10.42
N GLY A 54 5.32 -0.31 11.64
CA GLY A 54 5.54 -1.50 12.46
C GLY A 54 6.59 -2.48 11.94
N TYR A 55 7.62 -2.01 11.23
CA TYR A 55 8.72 -2.82 10.70
C TYR A 55 9.99 -2.66 11.54
N PRO A 56 10.88 -3.69 11.60
CA PRO A 56 12.16 -3.60 12.30
C PRO A 56 13.13 -2.62 11.61
N LYS A 57 13.94 -1.93 12.41
CA LYS A 57 14.71 -0.74 12.02
C LYS A 57 16.21 -0.86 12.25
N VAL A 58 16.68 -1.79 13.09
CA VAL A 58 18.12 -1.87 13.45
C VAL A 58 18.76 -3.21 13.09
N ILE A 59 18.08 -4.33 13.31
CA ILE A 59 18.57 -5.67 12.97
C ILE A 59 18.86 -5.80 11.46
N PRO A 60 18.01 -5.32 10.54
CA PRO A 60 18.30 -5.46 9.11
C PRO A 60 19.54 -4.65 8.69
N GLY A 61 19.75 -3.49 9.31
CA GLY A 61 20.94 -2.67 9.11
C GLY A 61 22.22 -3.36 9.60
N ALA A 62 22.18 -3.95 10.79
CA ALA A 62 23.30 -4.73 11.34
C ALA A 62 23.62 -5.94 10.44
N PHE A 63 22.61 -6.65 9.94
CA PHE A 63 22.81 -7.78 9.02
C PHE A 63 23.40 -7.35 7.67
N ALA A 64 22.94 -6.24 7.11
CA ALA A 64 23.54 -5.68 5.90
C ALA A 64 25.01 -5.27 6.12
N GLN A 65 25.36 -4.76 7.31
CA GLN A 65 26.73 -4.41 7.67
C GLN A 65 27.61 -5.66 7.84
N ARG A 66 27.08 -6.74 8.43
CA ARG A 66 27.75 -8.05 8.48
C ARG A 66 28.08 -8.58 7.09
N ILE A 67 27.12 -8.52 6.16
CA ILE A 67 27.32 -8.91 4.76
C ILE A 67 28.45 -8.09 4.14
N LYS A 68 28.42 -6.76 4.31
CA LYS A 68 29.42 -5.84 3.76
C LYS A 68 30.83 -6.12 4.32
N ASN A 69 30.93 -6.51 5.57
CA ASN A 69 32.20 -6.79 6.25
C ASN A 69 32.72 -8.23 6.04
N SER A 70 31.90 -9.12 5.48
CA SER A 70 32.30 -10.49 5.20
C SER A 70 33.40 -10.54 4.14
N LYS A 71 34.32 -11.50 4.28
CA LYS A 71 35.32 -11.82 3.24
C LYS A 71 34.68 -12.46 2.00
N ASN A 72 33.53 -13.12 2.17
CA ASN A 72 32.80 -13.86 1.14
C ASN A 72 31.35 -13.37 1.07
N PRO A 73 31.09 -12.09 0.73
CA PRO A 73 29.74 -11.52 0.72
C PRO A 73 28.80 -12.24 -0.26
N GLU A 74 29.33 -12.92 -1.28
CA GLU A 74 28.60 -13.71 -2.26
C GLU A 74 27.95 -14.99 -1.75
N ASN A 75 28.38 -15.50 -0.60
CA ASN A 75 27.72 -16.64 0.03
C ASN A 75 26.34 -16.29 0.61
N PHE A 76 26.10 -15.00 0.86
CA PHE A 76 24.86 -14.53 1.45
C PHE A 76 23.72 -14.47 0.43
N SER A 77 22.55 -14.96 0.85
CA SER A 77 21.32 -14.96 0.07
C SER A 77 20.12 -14.76 0.98
N ILE A 78 19.28 -13.76 0.66
CA ILE A 78 18.15 -13.37 1.49
C ILE A 78 16.85 -13.54 0.70
N ASN A 79 15.90 -14.25 1.28
CA ASN A 79 14.49 -14.14 0.92
C ASN A 79 13.79 -13.29 1.98
N LEU A 80 13.02 -12.28 1.57
CA LEU A 80 12.35 -11.36 2.48
C LEU A 80 10.82 -11.44 2.32
N TYR A 81 10.15 -11.87 3.39
CA TYR A 81 8.69 -11.96 3.48
C TYR A 81 8.22 -10.90 4.48
N THR A 82 7.45 -9.91 4.01
CA THR A 82 6.87 -8.85 4.85
C THR A 82 5.36 -8.78 4.63
N GLY A 83 4.63 -8.01 5.44
CA GLY A 83 3.20 -7.77 5.16
C GLY A 83 2.99 -7.07 3.82
N ALA A 84 3.54 -5.87 3.68
CA ALA A 84 3.55 -5.13 2.41
C ALA A 84 4.90 -4.41 2.22
N SER A 85 4.90 -3.15 1.80
CA SER A 85 6.14 -2.35 1.76
C SER A 85 6.65 -1.99 3.14
N THR A 86 7.95 -1.76 3.24
CA THR A 86 8.63 -1.28 4.45
C THR A 86 9.55 -0.09 4.13
N GLY A 87 10.19 0.46 5.16
CA GLY A 87 11.05 1.63 5.04
C GLY A 87 12.45 1.33 4.52
N ASP A 88 13.28 2.38 4.48
CA ASP A 88 14.68 2.29 4.06
C ASP A 88 15.51 1.35 4.97
N GLU A 89 15.15 1.29 6.25
CA GLU A 89 15.83 0.49 7.26
C GLU A 89 15.59 -1.02 7.12
N LEU A 90 14.68 -1.45 6.24
CA LEU A 90 14.48 -2.86 5.88
C LEU A 90 14.61 -3.10 4.37
N ASP A 91 13.60 -2.71 3.57
CA ASP A 91 13.63 -2.93 2.11
C ASP A 91 14.84 -2.24 1.46
N GLY A 92 15.13 -1.00 1.86
CA GLY A 92 16.23 -0.22 1.30
C GLY A 92 17.60 -0.82 1.59
N VAL A 93 17.88 -1.05 2.88
CA VAL A 93 19.20 -1.53 3.32
C VAL A 93 19.47 -2.95 2.82
N LEU A 94 18.47 -3.83 2.82
CA LEU A 94 18.63 -5.20 2.31
C LEU A 94 18.73 -5.23 0.79
N ALA A 95 18.05 -4.35 0.06
CA ALA A 95 18.26 -4.18 -1.38
C ALA A 95 19.71 -3.73 -1.68
N ARG A 96 20.21 -2.72 -0.96
CA ARG A 96 21.57 -2.18 -1.16
C ARG A 96 22.68 -3.16 -0.75
N SER A 97 22.37 -4.20 0.03
CA SER A 97 23.33 -5.27 0.33
C SER A 97 23.74 -6.08 -0.91
N GLY A 98 22.92 -6.06 -1.98
CA GLY A 98 23.12 -6.87 -3.18
C GLY A 98 22.83 -8.37 -2.98
N ARG A 99 22.32 -8.77 -1.80
CA ARG A 99 22.08 -10.17 -1.42
C ARG A 99 20.62 -10.54 -1.23
N LEU A 100 19.70 -9.58 -1.37
CA LEU A 100 18.28 -9.86 -1.52
C LEU A 100 18.04 -10.59 -2.84
N LYS A 101 17.42 -11.78 -2.80
CA LYS A 101 17.13 -12.63 -3.96
C LYS A 101 15.66 -12.80 -4.24
N LEU A 102 14.82 -12.79 -3.21
CA LEU A 102 13.38 -12.88 -3.33
C LEU A 102 12.71 -11.86 -2.41
N LYS A 103 11.71 -11.14 -2.93
CA LYS A 103 10.79 -10.30 -2.14
C LYS A 103 9.34 -10.72 -2.40
N ILE A 104 8.55 -10.85 -1.34
CA ILE A 104 7.08 -10.95 -1.40
C ILE A 104 6.45 -10.04 -0.34
N PRO A 105 5.15 -9.68 -0.44
CA PRO A 105 4.30 -9.70 -1.62
C PRO A 105 4.12 -8.31 -2.25
N TYR A 106 4.72 -7.28 -1.67
CA TYR A 106 4.58 -5.89 -2.10
C TYR A 106 5.85 -5.12 -1.75
N GLN A 107 6.21 -4.09 -2.52
CA GLN A 107 7.30 -3.18 -2.19
C GLN A 107 7.00 -1.77 -2.71
N SER A 108 7.59 -0.75 -2.10
CA SER A 108 7.53 0.62 -2.65
C SER A 108 8.88 1.33 -2.63
N HIS A 109 9.95 0.65 -2.19
CA HIS A 109 11.27 1.26 -2.05
C HIS A 109 11.97 1.42 -3.39
N LYS A 110 12.51 2.62 -3.67
CA LYS A 110 13.12 2.96 -4.98
C LYS A 110 14.28 2.05 -5.38
N ASP A 111 15.15 1.69 -4.43
CA ASP A 111 16.31 0.85 -4.71
C ASP A 111 15.90 -0.59 -5.02
N LEU A 112 14.91 -1.11 -4.29
CA LEU A 112 14.37 -2.45 -4.50
C LEU A 112 13.64 -2.54 -5.85
N ARG A 113 12.75 -1.59 -6.14
CA ARG A 113 12.08 -1.46 -7.44
C ARG A 113 13.07 -1.43 -8.60
N LYS A 114 14.16 -0.66 -8.46
CA LYS A 114 15.23 -0.59 -9.47
C LYS A 114 15.87 -1.96 -9.69
N LEU A 115 16.16 -2.71 -8.63
CA LEU A 115 16.76 -4.04 -8.75
C LEU A 115 15.79 -5.07 -9.35
N ILE A 116 14.50 -4.99 -9.02
CA ILE A 116 13.44 -5.83 -9.60
C ILE A 116 13.36 -5.60 -11.11
N ASN A 117 13.26 -4.34 -11.54
CA ASN A 117 13.18 -4.00 -12.97
C ASN A 117 14.50 -4.25 -13.72
N GLN A 118 15.61 -4.48 -13.02
CA GLN A 118 16.89 -4.94 -13.60
C GLN A 118 17.01 -6.47 -13.64
N GLY A 119 16.01 -7.22 -13.18
CA GLY A 119 16.06 -8.68 -13.09
C GLY A 119 17.02 -9.21 -12.02
N LYS A 120 17.43 -8.39 -11.05
CA LYS A 120 18.43 -8.76 -10.02
C LYS A 120 17.81 -9.32 -8.74
N VAL A 121 16.54 -9.04 -8.51
CA VAL A 121 15.75 -9.53 -7.37
C VAL A 121 14.47 -10.13 -7.94
N ASN A 122 14.19 -11.38 -7.59
CA ASN A 122 12.90 -11.98 -7.90
C ASN A 122 11.83 -11.33 -7.02
N PHE A 123 10.72 -10.92 -7.62
CA PHE A 123 9.61 -10.32 -6.92
C PHE A 123 8.33 -11.04 -7.30
N ILE A 124 7.59 -11.47 -6.30
CA ILE A 124 6.28 -12.08 -6.49
C ILE A 124 5.30 -11.14 -5.79
N ASP A 125 4.59 -10.33 -6.57
CA ASP A 125 3.44 -9.62 -6.05
C ASP A 125 2.21 -10.50 -6.04
N MET A 126 1.41 -10.36 -5.00
CA MET A 126 0.27 -11.24 -4.75
C MET A 126 -0.87 -10.43 -4.17
N HIS A 127 -2.09 -10.95 -4.37
CA HIS A 127 -3.21 -10.58 -3.53
C HIS A 127 -2.85 -10.82 -2.07
N LEU A 128 -2.83 -9.74 -1.30
CA LEU A 128 -2.35 -9.74 0.08
C LEU A 128 -3.07 -10.75 0.99
N SER A 129 -4.37 -11.00 0.77
CA SER A 129 -5.11 -11.97 1.57
C SER A 129 -4.62 -13.42 1.40
N HIS A 130 -3.98 -13.76 0.29
CA HIS A 130 -3.56 -15.14 0.00
C HIS A 130 -2.21 -15.52 0.58
N VAL A 131 -1.36 -14.52 0.84
CA VAL A 131 0.07 -14.73 1.12
C VAL A 131 0.27 -15.55 2.39
N SER A 132 -0.45 -15.20 3.45
CA SER A 132 -0.38 -15.90 4.73
C SER A 132 -0.80 -17.36 4.61
N LYS A 133 -1.87 -17.65 3.85
CA LYS A 133 -2.31 -19.01 3.56
C LYS A 133 -1.22 -19.81 2.83
N TYR A 134 -0.62 -19.25 1.77
CA TYR A 134 0.38 -19.96 0.97
C TYR A 134 1.64 -20.28 1.78
N ILE A 135 2.04 -19.39 2.69
CA ILE A 135 3.14 -19.66 3.63
C ILE A 135 2.76 -20.81 4.58
N ARG A 136 1.55 -20.80 5.17
CA ARG A 136 1.09 -21.87 6.07
C ARG A 136 0.92 -23.23 5.37
N GLU A 137 0.58 -23.25 4.08
CA GLU A 137 0.50 -24.46 3.25
C GLU A 137 1.87 -24.98 2.78
N GLY A 138 2.96 -24.28 3.08
CA GLY A 138 4.32 -24.70 2.69
C GLY A 138 4.64 -24.50 1.20
N ILE A 139 3.86 -23.69 0.48
CA ILE A 139 4.12 -23.35 -0.93
C ILE A 139 5.40 -22.51 -1.04
N PHE A 140 5.63 -21.62 -0.07
CA PHE A 140 6.87 -20.86 0.05
C PHE A 140 7.91 -21.60 0.92
N PRO A 141 9.21 -21.39 0.66
CA PRO A 141 10.27 -21.84 1.55
C PRO A 141 10.02 -21.54 3.03
N PRO A 142 10.43 -22.44 3.95
CA PRO A 142 10.24 -22.24 5.38
C PRO A 142 10.99 -21.00 5.87
N ILE A 143 10.42 -20.34 6.87
CA ILE A 143 11.00 -19.14 7.49
C ILE A 143 12.06 -19.57 8.49
N ASP A 144 13.31 -19.20 8.24
CA ASP A 144 14.42 -19.49 9.15
C ASP A 144 14.38 -18.55 10.34
N VAL A 145 14.21 -17.25 10.06
CA VAL A 145 14.24 -16.20 11.07
C VAL A 145 13.02 -15.29 10.94
N ALA A 146 12.37 -15.00 12.07
CA ALA A 146 11.40 -13.91 12.17
C ALA A 146 12.00 -12.70 12.89
N ILE A 147 11.76 -11.51 12.34
CA ILE A 147 12.10 -10.23 12.98
C ILE A 147 10.81 -9.44 13.16
N VAL A 148 10.49 -9.04 14.38
CA VAL A 148 9.27 -8.29 14.66
C VAL A 148 9.56 -7.07 15.51
N GLU A 149 8.97 -5.94 15.15
CA GLU A 149 8.86 -4.80 16.04
C GLU A 149 7.69 -4.98 17.02
N ALA A 150 7.94 -4.77 18.31
CA ALA A 150 6.96 -4.93 19.36
C ALA A 150 6.98 -3.77 20.36
N CYS A 151 5.82 -3.43 20.91
CA CYS A 151 5.73 -2.52 22.06
C CYS A 151 5.93 -3.28 23.39
N ASP A 152 5.63 -4.58 23.43
CA ASP A 152 5.87 -5.42 24.61
C ASP A 152 6.02 -6.91 24.28
N VAL A 153 6.69 -7.65 25.17
CA VAL A 153 6.78 -9.11 25.12
C VAL A 153 6.78 -9.70 26.53
N THR A 154 6.04 -10.79 26.70
CA THR A 154 5.90 -11.48 27.99
C THR A 154 6.67 -12.81 28.02
N SER A 155 6.99 -13.29 29.23
CA SER A 155 7.70 -14.56 29.44
C SER A 155 6.92 -15.79 28.97
N ASP A 156 5.60 -15.69 28.86
CA ASP A 156 4.71 -16.72 28.29
C ASP A 156 4.54 -16.59 26.77
N GLY A 157 5.35 -15.76 26.10
CA GLY A 157 5.42 -15.74 24.64
C GLY A 157 4.28 -14.98 23.95
N ARG A 158 3.70 -13.97 24.62
CA ARG A 158 2.81 -13.01 23.97
C ARG A 158 3.65 -11.85 23.46
N ILE A 159 3.50 -11.52 22.19
CA ILE A 159 4.16 -10.40 21.52
C ILE A 159 3.08 -9.38 21.16
N TYR A 160 3.19 -8.17 21.71
CA TYR A 160 2.29 -7.06 21.42
C TYR A 160 2.93 -6.17 20.36
N LEU A 161 2.27 -6.06 19.22
CA LEU A 161 2.78 -5.38 18.03
C LEU A 161 2.66 -3.84 18.16
N THR A 162 3.21 -3.12 17.18
CA THR A 162 3.18 -1.66 17.08
C THR A 162 2.13 -1.20 16.06
N ASN A 163 2.47 -0.33 15.11
CA ASN A 163 1.51 0.32 14.21
C ASN A 163 0.98 -0.57 13.07
N SER A 164 1.41 -1.83 12.96
CA SER A 164 0.86 -2.76 11.97
C SER A 164 0.73 -4.18 12.49
N SER A 165 -0.19 -4.93 11.88
CA SER A 165 -0.30 -6.38 12.06
C SER A 165 0.41 -7.13 10.93
N GLY A 166 0.16 -6.74 9.67
CA GLY A 166 0.69 -7.40 8.47
C GLY A 166 0.49 -8.92 8.50
N MET A 167 1.58 -9.65 8.28
CA MET A 167 1.64 -11.12 8.41
C MET A 167 2.26 -11.60 9.73
N SER A 168 2.37 -10.75 10.75
CA SER A 168 3.06 -11.10 12.01
C SER A 168 2.48 -12.34 12.67
N GLY A 169 1.15 -12.48 12.66
CA GLY A 169 0.47 -13.68 13.15
C GLY A 169 0.85 -14.97 12.41
N THR A 170 1.32 -14.87 11.16
CA THR A 170 1.69 -16.01 10.31
C THR A 170 3.15 -16.41 10.46
N TYR A 171 4.10 -15.47 10.26
CA TYR A 171 5.51 -15.86 10.22
C TYR A 171 6.10 -16.11 11.60
N LEU A 172 5.59 -15.47 12.67
CA LEU A 172 6.13 -15.65 14.02
C LEU A 172 5.96 -17.08 14.55
N PRO A 173 4.79 -17.73 14.47
CA PRO A 173 4.65 -19.12 14.88
C PRO A 173 5.47 -20.10 14.02
N LEU A 174 5.61 -19.79 12.73
CA LEU A 174 6.26 -20.68 11.74
C LEU A 174 7.78 -20.61 11.74
N ALA A 175 8.37 -19.48 12.14
CA ALA A 175 9.83 -19.31 12.14
C ALA A 175 10.54 -20.27 13.08
N LYS A 176 11.80 -20.61 12.76
CA LYS A 176 12.67 -21.40 13.66
C LYS A 176 13.13 -20.53 14.83
N ASP A 177 13.71 -19.37 14.51
CA ASP A 177 14.18 -18.40 15.48
C ASP A 177 13.44 -17.06 15.37
N ILE A 178 13.14 -16.45 16.51
CA ILE A 178 12.44 -15.17 16.62
C ILE A 178 13.34 -14.16 17.29
N TYR A 179 13.51 -13.01 16.66
CA TYR A 179 14.16 -11.83 17.21
C TYR A 179 13.17 -10.66 17.28
N ILE A 180 13.19 -9.97 18.40
CA ILE A 180 12.24 -8.89 18.69
C ILE A 180 13.00 -7.58 18.80
N GLU A 181 12.60 -6.57 18.03
CA GLU A 181 12.95 -5.18 18.31
C GLU A 181 11.89 -4.60 19.25
N LEU A 182 12.24 -4.50 20.54
CA LEU A 182 11.37 -3.93 21.55
C LEU A 182 11.53 -2.40 21.50
N ASN A 183 10.55 -1.73 20.91
CA ASN A 183 10.66 -0.31 20.55
C ASN A 183 9.96 0.60 21.55
N GLU A 184 10.74 1.42 22.26
CA GLU A 184 10.27 2.37 23.26
C GLU A 184 9.56 3.58 22.65
N ALA A 185 9.73 3.85 21.34
CA ALA A 185 9.00 4.92 20.65
C ALA A 185 7.49 4.65 20.65
N HIS A 186 7.08 3.39 20.79
CA HIS A 186 5.68 2.99 20.91
C HIS A 186 5.31 2.73 22.38
N PRO A 187 4.31 3.45 22.93
CA PRO A 187 3.90 3.29 24.33
C PRO A 187 3.21 1.94 24.57
N LEU A 188 3.20 1.48 25.84
CA LEU A 188 2.54 0.23 26.22
C LEU A 188 1.01 0.26 26.04
N ASP A 189 0.42 1.45 25.99
CA ASP A 189 -1.01 1.63 25.77
C ASP A 189 -1.45 1.19 24.37
N MET A 190 -0.52 0.89 23.46
CA MET A 190 -0.79 0.24 22.18
C MET A 190 -1.44 -1.14 22.34
N LYS A 191 -1.21 -1.83 23.47
CA LYS A 191 -1.78 -3.16 23.74
C LYS A 191 -3.29 -3.16 23.64
N GLY A 192 -3.86 -3.99 22.78
CA GLY A 192 -5.31 -4.05 22.55
C GLY A 192 -5.77 -3.32 21.29
N LEU A 193 -4.89 -2.63 20.56
CA LEU A 193 -5.22 -2.19 19.20
C LEU A 193 -5.46 -3.39 18.27
N HIS A 194 -4.67 -4.45 18.41
CA HIS A 194 -4.71 -5.59 17.49
C HIS A 194 -5.85 -6.57 17.79
N ASP A 195 -6.27 -7.28 16.75
CA ASP A 195 -7.17 -8.42 16.78
C ASP A 195 -6.62 -9.52 15.86
N ILE A 196 -5.71 -10.33 16.44
CA ILE A 196 -4.95 -11.35 15.75
C ILE A 196 -5.79 -12.62 15.66
N TYR A 197 -6.34 -12.87 14.48
CA TYR A 197 -7.05 -14.08 14.10
C TYR A 197 -6.53 -14.56 12.74
N LEU A 198 -6.26 -15.86 12.62
CA LEU A 198 -5.93 -16.51 11.35
C LEU A 198 -6.94 -17.64 11.10
N PRO A 199 -7.55 -17.71 9.91
CA PRO A 199 -8.50 -18.76 9.60
C PRO A 199 -7.79 -20.13 9.55
N GLU A 200 -8.47 -21.16 10.06
CA GLU A 200 -8.10 -22.54 9.79
C GLU A 200 -8.29 -22.84 8.30
N ILE A 201 -7.30 -23.50 7.71
CA ILE A 201 -7.26 -23.74 6.26
C ILE A 201 -8.26 -24.86 5.89
N HIS A 202 -9.09 -24.62 4.86
CA HIS A 202 -10.04 -25.59 4.27
C HIS A 202 -11.12 -26.15 5.21
N THR A 203 -11.54 -25.40 6.22
CA THR A 203 -12.58 -25.87 7.17
C THR A 203 -14.01 -25.56 6.74
N GLY A 204 -14.20 -24.66 5.76
CA GLY A 204 -15.53 -24.16 5.37
C GLY A 204 -16.23 -23.33 6.45
N ARG A 205 -15.56 -23.06 7.58
CA ARG A 205 -16.10 -22.25 8.67
C ARG A 205 -16.07 -20.77 8.29
N PRO A 206 -17.13 -20.01 8.57
CA PRO A 206 -17.15 -18.58 8.32
C PRO A 206 -16.16 -17.85 9.23
N ILE A 207 -15.68 -16.70 8.76
CA ILE A 207 -14.99 -15.71 9.58
C ILE A 207 -16.07 -14.86 10.25
N ASN A 208 -16.18 -14.90 11.58
CA ASN A 208 -17.28 -14.27 12.34
C ASN A 208 -17.13 -12.75 12.50
N ILE A 209 -16.96 -12.03 11.39
CA ILE A 209 -17.00 -10.56 11.31
C ILE A 209 -18.26 -10.18 10.57
N ASP A 210 -19.18 -9.55 11.29
CA ASP A 210 -20.43 -9.00 10.77
C ASP A 210 -20.39 -7.46 10.76
N TYR A 211 -19.64 -6.86 11.67
CA TYR A 211 -19.42 -5.41 11.80
C TYR A 211 -17.94 -5.04 11.79
N VAL A 212 -17.63 -3.81 11.37
CA VAL A 212 -16.23 -3.34 11.24
C VAL A 212 -15.44 -3.38 12.56
N ASP A 213 -16.12 -3.29 13.70
CA ASP A 213 -15.59 -3.24 15.06
C ASP A 213 -15.59 -4.59 15.81
N ASP A 214 -16.03 -5.67 15.19
CA ASP A 214 -16.03 -7.00 15.82
C ASP A 214 -14.62 -7.45 16.17
N ARG A 215 -14.42 -8.06 17.34
CA ARG A 215 -13.15 -8.68 17.75
C ARG A 215 -13.31 -10.18 17.79
N ILE A 216 -12.49 -10.90 17.03
CA ILE A 216 -12.59 -12.35 16.88
C ILE A 216 -11.30 -13.10 17.24
N GLY A 217 -10.24 -12.37 17.57
CA GLY A 217 -8.91 -12.90 17.83
C GLY A 217 -8.34 -12.42 19.17
N THR A 218 -7.02 -12.37 19.24
CA THR A 218 -6.27 -11.96 20.43
C THR A 218 -5.56 -10.62 20.24
N PRO A 219 -5.34 -9.83 21.30
CA PRO A 219 -4.64 -8.55 21.21
C PRO A 219 -3.10 -8.65 21.06
N TYR A 220 -2.60 -9.86 20.80
CA TYR A 220 -1.19 -10.21 20.70
C TYR A 220 -1.00 -11.38 19.74
N VAL A 221 0.23 -11.58 19.28
CA VAL A 221 0.66 -12.82 18.62
C VAL A 221 1.22 -13.77 19.69
N ARG A 222 0.81 -15.03 19.67
CA ARG A 222 1.28 -16.08 20.59
C ARG A 222 2.35 -16.95 19.91
N VAL A 223 3.47 -17.16 20.59
CA VAL A 223 4.57 -18.01 20.13
C VAL A 223 5.08 -18.92 21.25
N ASN A 224 5.85 -19.96 20.92
CA ASN A 224 6.65 -20.68 21.91
C ASN A 224 7.77 -19.74 22.42
N PRO A 225 7.86 -19.41 23.72
CA PRO A 225 8.91 -18.53 24.26
C PRO A 225 10.33 -19.01 23.97
N GLU A 226 10.56 -20.31 23.80
CA GLU A 226 11.88 -20.87 23.50
C GLU A 226 12.39 -20.48 22.12
N LYS A 227 11.49 -20.16 21.19
CA LYS A 227 11.84 -19.64 19.86
C LYS A 227 12.33 -18.18 19.92
N ILE A 228 12.05 -17.45 21.00
CA ILE A 228 12.58 -16.09 21.21
C ILE A 228 14.06 -16.21 21.57
N LYS A 229 14.93 -15.95 20.59
CA LYS A 229 16.39 -16.08 20.71
C LYS A 229 17.08 -14.80 21.12
N GLY A 230 16.48 -13.64 20.83
CA GLY A 230 17.05 -12.35 21.20
C GLY A 230 16.03 -11.21 21.20
N ILE A 231 16.27 -10.24 22.06
CA ILE A 231 15.52 -8.99 22.15
C ILE A 231 16.52 -7.84 22.03
N VAL A 232 16.26 -6.94 21.07
CA VAL A 232 17.03 -5.73 20.84
C VAL A 232 16.18 -4.54 21.26
N LEU A 233 16.74 -3.68 22.12
CA LEU A 233 16.05 -2.43 22.52
C LEU A 233 16.21 -1.39 21.41
N THR A 234 15.11 -0.74 21.04
CA THR A 234 15.10 0.35 20.06
C THR A 234 14.23 1.52 20.53
N ASN A 235 14.42 2.69 19.93
CA ASN A 235 13.59 3.86 20.19
C ASN A 235 13.54 4.72 18.92
N LYS A 236 12.81 4.24 17.91
CA LYS A 236 12.72 4.88 16.59
C LYS A 236 11.29 4.88 16.06
N TYR A 237 10.81 6.03 15.61
CA TYR A 237 9.53 6.15 14.92
C TYR A 237 9.57 5.51 13.53
N ASP A 238 8.40 5.23 12.97
CA ASP A 238 8.26 4.72 11.61
C ASP A 238 8.67 5.80 10.58
N SER A 239 9.45 5.42 9.58
CA SER A 239 9.90 6.34 8.52
C SER A 239 8.90 6.36 7.36
N SER A 240 7.83 7.15 7.50
CA SER A 240 6.84 7.37 6.43
C SER A 240 7.02 8.75 5.79
N PRO A 241 7.13 8.85 4.45
CA PRO A 241 7.16 10.15 3.78
C PRO A 241 5.83 10.90 4.03
N GLY A 242 5.92 12.21 4.26
CA GLY A 242 4.74 13.05 4.42
C GLY A 242 3.83 13.01 3.18
N PHE A 243 2.52 13.13 3.41
CA PHE A 243 1.53 13.18 2.34
C PHE A 243 1.49 14.58 1.72
N LYS A 244 1.34 14.65 0.39
CA LYS A 244 1.13 15.96 -0.24
C LYS A 244 -0.28 16.42 0.05
N LYS A 245 -0.46 17.73 0.20
CA LYS A 245 -1.80 18.32 0.22
C LYS A 245 -2.53 17.96 -1.09
N PRO A 246 -3.84 17.65 -1.04
CA PRO A 246 -4.65 17.49 -2.24
C PRO A 246 -4.49 18.68 -3.19
N ASP A 247 -4.32 18.40 -4.48
CA ASP A 247 -4.34 19.39 -5.55
C ASP A 247 -5.76 19.54 -6.13
N ASP A 248 -5.97 20.53 -7.00
CA ASP A 248 -7.27 20.83 -7.60
C ASP A 248 -7.86 19.62 -8.36
N ALA A 249 -7.01 18.82 -9.01
CA ALA A 249 -7.43 17.59 -9.66
C ALA A 249 -7.98 16.59 -8.65
N SER A 250 -7.28 16.38 -7.53
CA SER A 250 -7.72 15.50 -6.45
C SER A 250 -9.05 15.96 -5.83
N PHE A 251 -9.27 17.28 -5.68
CA PHE A 251 -10.54 17.82 -5.20
C PHE A 251 -11.70 17.59 -6.19
N LYS A 252 -11.47 17.80 -7.49
CA LYS A 252 -12.48 17.50 -8.53
C LYS A 252 -12.86 16.03 -8.54
N ILE A 253 -11.86 15.15 -8.47
CA ILE A 253 -12.07 13.70 -8.37
C ILE A 253 -12.94 13.37 -7.16
N ALA A 254 -12.59 13.92 -5.99
CA ALA A 254 -13.36 13.71 -4.77
C ALA A 254 -14.81 14.19 -4.92
N ASN A 255 -15.04 15.38 -5.46
CA ASN A 255 -16.40 15.90 -5.62
C ASN A 255 -17.26 15.04 -6.56
N HIS A 256 -16.74 14.65 -7.73
CA HIS A 256 -17.45 13.75 -8.65
C HIS A 256 -17.84 12.43 -7.99
N LEU A 257 -16.92 11.87 -7.19
CA LEU A 257 -17.16 10.64 -6.46
C LEU A 257 -18.21 10.82 -5.36
N LEU A 258 -18.09 11.86 -4.53
CA LEU A 258 -19.01 12.09 -3.42
C LEU A 258 -20.43 12.40 -3.91
N ASP A 259 -20.57 13.17 -5.00
CA ASP A 259 -21.86 13.41 -5.62
C ASP A 259 -22.50 12.12 -6.14
N PHE A 260 -21.71 11.22 -6.75
CA PHE A 260 -22.19 9.90 -7.15
C PHE A 260 -22.66 9.05 -5.94
N ILE A 261 -21.90 9.03 -4.85
CA ILE A 261 -22.30 8.27 -3.65
C ILE A 261 -23.62 8.81 -3.08
N LEU A 262 -23.80 10.13 -3.04
CA LEU A 262 -25.05 10.73 -2.58
C LEU A 262 -26.23 10.42 -3.51
N ASP A 263 -26.02 10.42 -4.83
CA ASP A 263 -27.02 10.00 -5.81
C ASP A 263 -27.46 8.54 -5.60
N GLU A 264 -26.50 7.64 -5.34
CA GLU A 264 -26.79 6.25 -5.02
C GLU A 264 -27.60 6.10 -3.72
N VAL A 265 -27.36 6.96 -2.73
CA VAL A 265 -28.15 7.02 -1.48
C VAL A 265 -29.56 7.54 -1.74
N GLU A 266 -29.71 8.60 -2.53
CA GLU A 266 -31.01 9.18 -2.88
C GLU A 266 -31.90 8.17 -3.61
N HIS A 267 -31.31 7.40 -4.51
CA HIS A 267 -32.00 6.31 -5.21
C HIS A 267 -32.19 5.03 -4.38
N GLY A 268 -31.75 4.99 -3.13
CA GLY A 268 -31.90 3.86 -2.23
C GLY A 268 -31.05 2.64 -2.60
N ARG A 269 -30.02 2.80 -3.44
CA ARG A 269 -29.06 1.73 -3.78
C ARG A 269 -28.01 1.59 -2.66
N ILE A 270 -27.56 2.70 -2.10
CA ILE A 270 -26.76 2.73 -0.86
C ILE A 270 -27.66 3.10 0.32
N PRO A 271 -27.58 2.42 1.48
CA PRO A 271 -28.34 2.79 2.67
C PRO A 271 -27.98 4.21 3.16
N LYS A 272 -28.91 4.90 3.82
CA LYS A 272 -28.70 6.25 4.39
C LYS A 272 -27.62 6.29 5.48
N THR A 273 -27.31 5.15 6.09
CA THR A 273 -26.21 4.98 7.05
C THR A 273 -24.85 4.84 6.36
N LEU A 274 -24.83 4.82 5.03
CA LEU A 274 -23.70 4.46 4.18
C LEU A 274 -23.21 3.03 4.41
N LEU A 275 -22.38 2.57 3.48
CA LEU A 275 -21.62 1.33 3.60
C LEU A 275 -20.18 1.67 4.02
N PRO A 276 -19.45 0.74 4.64
CA PRO A 276 -18.08 1.03 5.05
C PRO A 276 -17.15 1.27 3.86
N PHE A 277 -16.22 2.20 4.04
CA PHE A 277 -15.28 2.60 3.01
C PHE A 277 -13.96 1.83 3.13
N GLN A 278 -13.43 1.41 1.98
CA GLN A 278 -12.02 1.09 1.81
C GLN A 278 -11.36 2.19 1.00
N SER A 279 -10.19 2.65 1.46
CA SER A 279 -9.42 3.69 0.81
C SER A 279 -8.01 3.20 0.51
N GLY A 280 -7.58 3.27 -0.75
CA GLY A 280 -6.22 3.02 -1.15
C GLY A 280 -5.23 4.07 -0.63
N VAL A 281 -3.95 3.86 -0.95
CA VAL A 281 -2.86 4.77 -0.58
C VAL A 281 -2.71 5.87 -1.64
N GLY A 282 -2.57 7.13 -1.23
CA GLY A 282 -2.15 8.21 -2.13
C GLY A 282 -2.93 9.51 -1.98
N ASN A 283 -2.50 10.54 -2.71
CA ASN A 283 -3.06 11.90 -2.58
C ASN A 283 -4.55 11.96 -2.90
N VAL A 284 -5.00 11.27 -3.95
CA VAL A 284 -6.41 11.28 -4.38
C VAL A 284 -7.30 10.64 -3.31
N ALA A 285 -6.89 9.46 -2.81
CA ALA A 285 -7.61 8.77 -1.74
C ALA A 285 -7.71 9.63 -0.46
N ASN A 286 -6.60 10.27 -0.06
CA ASN A 286 -6.60 11.20 1.08
C ASN A 286 -7.48 12.43 0.84
N ALA A 287 -7.55 12.93 -0.41
CA ALA A 287 -8.43 14.04 -0.76
C ALA A 287 -9.91 13.68 -0.58
N VAL A 288 -10.32 12.47 -0.95
CA VAL A 288 -11.71 12.01 -0.77
C VAL A 288 -12.09 12.02 0.71
N LEU A 289 -11.26 11.45 1.58
CA LEU A 289 -11.52 11.43 3.02
C LEU A 289 -11.57 12.84 3.63
N ALA A 290 -10.67 13.73 3.21
CA ALA A 290 -10.68 15.13 3.62
C ALA A 290 -11.94 15.87 3.14
N CYS A 291 -12.44 15.57 1.94
CA CYS A 291 -13.69 16.15 1.44
C CYS A 291 -14.90 15.64 2.23
N ILE A 292 -14.96 14.35 2.58
CA ILE A 292 -16.00 13.79 3.46
C ILE A 292 -16.01 14.51 4.80
N ALA A 293 -14.82 14.73 5.40
CA ALA A 293 -14.67 15.46 6.66
C ALA A 293 -15.33 16.84 6.61
N GLN A 294 -15.24 17.54 5.47
CA GLN A 294 -15.76 18.90 5.29
C GLN A 294 -17.20 18.95 4.75
N ASP A 295 -17.71 17.89 4.14
CA ASP A 295 -19.02 17.89 3.47
C ASP A 295 -20.16 17.56 4.45
N ASN A 296 -21.00 18.55 4.75
CA ASN A 296 -22.14 18.42 5.68
C ASN A 296 -23.25 17.48 5.18
N ARG A 297 -23.22 17.06 3.90
CA ARG A 297 -24.13 16.05 3.36
C ARG A 297 -23.78 14.65 3.88
N PHE A 298 -22.53 14.44 4.28
CA PHE A 298 -22.06 13.18 4.84
C PHE A 298 -22.13 13.18 6.37
N LYS A 299 -22.61 12.06 6.91
CA LYS A 299 -22.58 11.74 8.35
C LYS A 299 -21.30 10.98 8.70
N SER A 300 -21.24 10.43 9.92
CA SER A 300 -20.19 9.52 10.34
C SER A 300 -20.09 8.30 9.42
N ILE A 301 -18.88 8.00 8.96
CA ILE A 301 -18.56 6.82 8.18
C ILE A 301 -17.86 5.75 9.01
N GLU A 302 -17.90 4.53 8.49
CA GLU A 302 -17.09 3.41 8.93
C GLU A 302 -16.02 3.11 7.87
N MET A 303 -14.90 2.55 8.32
CA MET A 303 -13.86 2.08 7.40
C MET A 303 -13.50 0.62 7.66
N TYR A 304 -13.36 -0.14 6.59
CA TYR A 304 -12.74 -1.46 6.58
C TYR A 304 -11.72 -1.46 5.45
N THR A 305 -10.48 -1.19 5.80
CA THR A 305 -9.42 -0.84 4.84
C THR A 305 -8.15 -1.63 5.12
N GLU A 306 -7.16 -1.45 4.27
CA GLU A 306 -5.84 -2.02 4.44
C GLU A 306 -4.92 -1.10 5.24
N VAL A 307 -4.97 0.20 4.94
CA VAL A 307 -4.15 1.22 5.58
C VAL A 307 -5.00 2.42 5.98
N ILE A 308 -4.58 3.04 7.08
CA ILE A 308 -5.06 4.35 7.52
C ILE A 308 -3.90 5.33 7.49
N GLN A 309 -4.16 6.53 6.97
CA GLN A 309 -3.19 7.62 6.82
C GLN A 309 -3.69 8.87 7.54
N ASP A 310 -2.91 9.96 7.49
CA ASP A 310 -3.19 11.20 8.24
C ASP A 310 -4.60 11.80 8.00
N SER A 311 -5.19 11.58 6.82
CA SER A 311 -6.54 12.06 6.47
C SER A 311 -7.63 11.56 7.41
N ILE A 312 -7.37 10.49 8.17
CA ILE A 312 -8.28 10.00 9.19
C ILE A 312 -8.50 11.00 10.32
N PHE A 313 -7.51 11.83 10.60
CA PHE A 313 -7.59 12.81 11.68
C PHE A 313 -8.62 13.89 11.37
N ASP A 314 -8.75 14.29 10.10
CA ASP A 314 -9.77 15.25 9.67
C ASP A 314 -11.18 14.68 9.91
N LEU A 315 -11.39 13.38 9.64
CA LEU A 315 -12.65 12.70 9.92
C LEU A 315 -12.92 12.58 11.42
N ILE A 316 -11.89 12.38 12.24
CA ILE A 316 -12.03 12.33 13.70
C ILE A 316 -12.38 13.71 14.25
N ASP A 317 -11.68 14.75 13.80
CA ASP A 317 -11.88 16.14 14.25
C ASP A 317 -13.25 16.69 13.86
N SER A 318 -13.81 16.21 12.76
CA SER A 318 -15.16 16.55 12.29
C SER A 318 -16.26 15.64 12.84
N ASP A 319 -15.94 14.71 13.75
CA ASP A 319 -16.86 13.68 14.29
C ASP A 319 -17.53 12.83 13.19
N LYS A 320 -16.83 12.64 12.07
CA LYS A 320 -17.27 11.87 10.91
C LYS A 320 -16.60 10.51 10.79
N LEU A 321 -15.78 10.10 11.75
CA LEU A 321 -15.33 8.72 11.88
C LEU A 321 -16.01 8.03 13.06
N ARG A 322 -16.84 7.02 12.76
CA ARG A 322 -17.33 6.09 13.80
C ARG A 322 -16.22 5.14 14.23
N PHE A 323 -15.69 4.37 13.29
CA PHE A 323 -14.71 3.32 13.57
C PHE A 323 -13.94 2.92 12.30
N ALA A 324 -12.70 2.47 12.47
CA ALA A 324 -11.88 1.98 11.35
C ALA A 324 -11.15 0.66 11.67
N SER A 325 -11.40 -0.34 10.83
CA SER A 325 -10.68 -1.61 10.76
C SER A 325 -9.61 -1.54 9.69
N THR A 326 -8.38 -1.87 10.07
CA THR A 326 -7.20 -1.75 9.20
C THR A 326 -6.17 -2.85 9.45
N THR A 327 -5.18 -3.00 8.56
CA THR A 327 -3.95 -3.76 8.88
C THR A 327 -2.90 -2.87 9.53
N ALA A 328 -2.83 -1.59 9.15
CA ALA A 328 -1.78 -0.68 9.58
C ALA A 328 -2.23 0.78 9.72
N LEU A 329 -1.55 1.47 10.64
CA LEU A 329 -1.62 2.91 10.85
C LEU A 329 -0.32 3.54 10.33
N THR A 330 -0.38 4.12 9.13
CA THR A 330 0.78 4.70 8.44
C THR A 330 0.68 6.21 8.47
N PHE A 331 1.15 6.79 9.57
CA PHE A 331 1.11 8.23 9.77
C PHE A 331 2.44 8.91 9.39
N SER A 332 2.35 10.17 8.97
CA SER A 332 3.52 11.05 8.89
C SER A 332 4.15 11.25 10.27
N SER A 333 5.34 11.86 10.32
CA SER A 333 5.99 12.16 11.60
C SER A 333 5.12 12.98 12.55
N GLU A 334 4.31 13.92 12.02
CA GLU A 334 3.39 14.72 12.84
C GLU A 334 2.14 13.92 13.24
N GLY A 335 1.61 13.10 12.32
CA GLY A 335 0.51 12.19 12.62
C GLY A 335 0.86 11.16 13.69
N GLN A 336 2.09 10.62 13.67
CA GLN A 336 2.58 9.69 14.70
C GLN A 336 2.67 10.36 16.09
N LYS A 337 3.21 11.60 16.16
CA LYS A 337 3.25 12.37 17.40
C LYS A 337 1.86 12.64 17.95
N ARG A 338 0.92 13.05 17.08
CA ARG A 338 -0.48 13.27 17.43
C ARG A 338 -1.12 11.98 17.96
N PHE A 339 -0.96 10.88 17.23
CA PHE A 339 -1.51 9.58 17.61
C PHE A 339 -1.00 9.11 18.97
N HIS A 340 0.31 9.21 19.24
CA HIS A 340 0.87 8.82 20.53
C HIS A 340 0.45 9.75 21.68
N ARG A 341 0.36 11.07 21.43
CA ARG A 341 -0.10 12.03 22.44
C ARG A 341 -1.53 11.75 22.88
N ASP A 342 -2.41 11.45 21.93
CA ASP A 342 -3.84 11.29 22.16
C ASP A 342 -4.27 9.81 22.14
N LEU A 343 -3.32 8.88 22.32
CA LEU A 343 -3.49 7.44 22.08
C LEU A 343 -4.66 6.84 22.85
N TYR A 344 -4.83 7.22 24.11
CA TYR A 344 -5.89 6.68 24.95
C TYR A 344 -7.29 6.90 24.34
N GLU A 345 -7.53 8.11 23.80
CA GLU A 345 -8.79 8.47 23.16
C GLU A 345 -8.89 7.83 21.77
N LEU A 346 -7.84 7.99 20.96
CA LEU A 346 -7.84 7.57 19.55
C LEU A 346 -7.87 6.04 19.38
N LYS A 347 -7.26 5.28 20.29
CA LYS A 347 -7.24 3.81 20.24
C LYS A 347 -8.63 3.19 20.17
N SER A 348 -9.63 3.81 20.81
CA SER A 348 -11.01 3.33 20.81
C SER A 348 -11.68 3.38 19.43
N LYS A 349 -11.09 4.07 18.46
CA LYS A 349 -11.61 4.22 17.08
C LYS A 349 -10.99 3.24 16.09
N PHE A 350 -10.04 2.41 16.52
CA PHE A 350 -9.25 1.57 15.62
C PHE A 350 -9.18 0.10 16.05
N ILE A 351 -9.10 -0.78 15.06
CA ILE A 351 -8.69 -2.18 15.22
C ILE A 351 -7.68 -2.57 14.13
N LEU A 352 -6.60 -3.23 14.54
CA LEU A 352 -5.55 -3.70 13.63
C LEU A 352 -5.66 -5.22 13.45
N ARG A 353 -5.95 -5.66 12.24
CA ARG A 353 -6.14 -7.08 11.90
C ARG A 353 -4.99 -7.60 11.04
N PRO A 354 -4.69 -8.90 11.04
CA PRO A 354 -3.83 -9.49 10.01
C PRO A 354 -4.35 -9.17 8.61
N MET A 355 -3.44 -8.99 7.65
CA MET A 355 -3.83 -8.66 6.27
C MET A 355 -4.66 -9.73 5.58
N GLU A 356 -4.59 -10.99 6.05
CA GLU A 356 -5.49 -12.05 5.61
C GLU A 356 -6.96 -11.79 5.97
N ILE A 357 -7.20 -11.03 7.03
CA ILE A 357 -8.54 -10.69 7.53
C ILE A 357 -9.00 -9.35 6.97
N SER A 358 -8.19 -8.28 7.07
CA SER A 358 -8.57 -6.96 6.52
C SER A 358 -8.80 -7.00 5.01
N ASN A 359 -8.21 -7.97 4.30
CA ASN A 359 -8.34 -8.11 2.87
C ASN A 359 -9.13 -9.38 2.47
N ASN A 360 -9.83 -10.02 3.42
CA ASN A 360 -10.48 -11.29 3.14
C ASN A 360 -11.69 -11.14 2.18
N PRO A 361 -11.74 -11.86 1.05
CA PRO A 361 -12.87 -11.81 0.12
C PRO A 361 -14.24 -12.08 0.76
N GLU A 362 -14.33 -13.02 1.70
CA GLU A 362 -15.57 -13.38 2.41
C GLU A 362 -16.11 -12.17 3.18
N VAL A 363 -15.23 -11.55 3.96
CA VAL A 363 -15.57 -10.41 4.83
C VAL A 363 -15.87 -9.16 4.00
N ILE A 364 -15.06 -8.85 2.99
CA ILE A 364 -15.25 -7.70 2.10
C ILE A 364 -16.64 -7.76 1.45
N ARG A 365 -17.01 -8.92 0.91
CA ARG A 365 -18.30 -9.09 0.24
C ARG A 365 -19.47 -9.09 1.20
N ARG A 366 -19.32 -9.68 2.39
CA ARG A 366 -20.37 -9.72 3.41
C ARG A 366 -20.70 -8.33 3.95
N ILE A 367 -19.68 -7.53 4.26
CA ILE A 367 -19.86 -6.17 4.78
C ILE A 367 -20.37 -5.22 3.68
N GLY A 368 -20.03 -5.49 2.41
CA GLY A 368 -20.50 -4.71 1.28
C GLY A 368 -19.76 -3.38 1.13
N LEU A 369 -18.44 -3.43 0.95
CA LEU A 369 -17.60 -2.22 0.95
C LEU A 369 -17.77 -1.33 -0.29
N ILE A 370 -17.67 -0.02 -0.09
CA ILE A 370 -17.36 0.96 -1.15
C ILE A 370 -15.84 1.08 -1.23
N THR A 371 -15.24 0.64 -2.33
CA THR A 371 -13.77 0.49 -2.45
C THR A 371 -13.20 1.50 -3.42
N MET A 372 -12.14 2.19 -3.02
CA MET A 372 -11.51 3.26 -3.78
C MET A 372 -10.03 2.94 -4.02
N ASN A 373 -9.67 2.67 -5.27
CA ASN A 373 -8.32 2.29 -5.68
C ASN A 373 -7.75 3.26 -6.71
N THR A 374 -6.43 3.28 -6.86
CA THR A 374 -5.75 4.12 -7.85
C THR A 374 -5.33 3.29 -9.06
N ALA A 375 -5.64 3.79 -10.26
CA ALA A 375 -5.17 3.23 -11.53
C ALA A 375 -3.86 3.90 -11.97
N LEU A 376 -2.93 3.12 -12.53
CA LEU A 376 -1.80 3.65 -13.28
C LEU A 376 -2.25 4.07 -14.67
N GLU A 377 -2.99 3.20 -15.33
CA GLU A 377 -3.70 3.47 -16.58
C GLU A 377 -4.94 2.58 -16.65
N ALA A 378 -5.85 2.93 -17.54
CA ALA A 378 -7.05 2.18 -17.85
C ALA A 378 -7.31 2.20 -19.34
N ASP A 379 -8.00 1.18 -19.86
CA ASP A 379 -8.44 1.19 -21.25
C ASP A 379 -9.88 1.63 -21.41
N ILE A 380 -10.27 1.90 -22.65
CA ILE A 380 -11.63 2.29 -23.00
C ILE A 380 -12.66 1.19 -22.68
N TYR A 381 -12.26 -0.04 -22.38
CA TYR A 381 -13.19 -1.11 -21.99
C TYR A 381 -13.33 -1.28 -20.48
N GLY A 382 -12.58 -0.51 -19.69
CA GLY A 382 -12.63 -0.51 -18.25
C GLY A 382 -11.71 -1.53 -17.59
N ASN A 383 -10.71 -2.06 -18.31
CA ASN A 383 -9.63 -2.81 -17.66
C ASN A 383 -8.62 -1.83 -17.06
N ILE A 384 -8.01 -2.21 -15.94
CA ILE A 384 -7.08 -1.38 -15.17
C ILE A 384 -5.72 -2.06 -15.07
N ASN A 385 -4.69 -1.24 -15.24
CA ASN A 385 -3.32 -1.50 -14.85
C ASN A 385 -3.02 -0.70 -13.57
N SER A 386 -2.50 -1.36 -12.54
CA SER A 386 -2.08 -0.75 -11.27
C SER A 386 -0.59 -0.96 -11.00
N THR A 387 0.11 -1.74 -11.84
CA THR A 387 1.43 -2.27 -11.48
C THR A 387 2.54 -2.00 -12.49
N HIS A 388 2.30 -2.12 -13.79
CA HIS A 388 3.38 -2.16 -14.79
C HIS A 388 3.38 -0.93 -15.69
N VAL A 389 4.44 -0.13 -15.65
CA VAL A 389 4.69 0.87 -16.70
C VAL A 389 5.17 0.14 -17.95
N LEU A 390 4.52 0.41 -19.09
CA LEU A 390 4.89 -0.16 -20.40
C LEU A 390 4.99 -1.69 -20.35
N ALA A 391 3.96 -2.34 -19.79
CA ALA A 391 3.83 -3.80 -19.60
C ALA A 391 4.89 -4.52 -18.75
N SER A 392 6.02 -3.87 -18.42
CA SER A 392 7.24 -4.59 -18.01
C SER A 392 7.93 -4.01 -16.80
N SER A 393 7.77 -2.71 -16.52
CA SER A 393 8.43 -2.04 -15.41
C SER A 393 7.52 -1.97 -14.20
N MET A 394 7.79 -2.81 -13.19
CA MET A 394 7.06 -2.87 -11.93
C MET A 394 7.14 -1.53 -11.19
N MET A 395 5.98 -1.06 -10.74
CA MET A 395 5.87 0.04 -9.79
C MET A 395 5.99 -0.47 -8.36
N ASN A 396 4.93 -1.03 -7.80
CA ASN A 396 4.89 -1.44 -6.40
C ASN A 396 4.45 -2.91 -6.23
N GLY A 397 3.36 -3.28 -6.88
CA GLY A 397 2.71 -4.60 -6.83
C GLY A 397 1.19 -4.45 -6.76
N ILE A 398 0.44 -5.52 -7.03
CA ILE A 398 -1.03 -5.49 -7.03
C ILE A 398 -1.61 -5.19 -5.65
N GLY A 399 -0.96 -5.67 -4.58
CA GLY A 399 -1.36 -5.40 -3.21
C GLY A 399 -2.79 -5.83 -2.89
N GLY A 400 -3.49 -4.99 -2.13
CA GLY A 400 -4.88 -5.23 -1.72
C GLY A 400 -5.92 -5.01 -2.82
N SER A 401 -5.59 -4.26 -3.87
CA SER A 401 -6.60 -3.71 -4.79
C SER A 401 -7.48 -4.81 -5.41
N GLY A 402 -6.89 -5.96 -5.75
CA GLY A 402 -7.65 -7.07 -6.34
C GLY A 402 -8.59 -7.76 -5.34
N ASN A 403 -8.20 -7.84 -4.07
CA ASN A 403 -9.05 -8.38 -3.00
C ASN A 403 -10.31 -7.53 -2.84
N PHE A 404 -10.13 -6.20 -2.77
CA PHE A 404 -11.22 -5.26 -2.60
C PHE A 404 -12.06 -5.13 -3.86
N THR A 405 -11.45 -4.83 -5.01
CA THR A 405 -12.14 -4.57 -6.28
C THR A 405 -13.08 -5.71 -6.67
N ARG A 406 -12.63 -6.97 -6.57
CA ARG A 406 -13.43 -8.12 -6.98
C ARG A 406 -14.62 -8.38 -6.07
N ASN A 407 -14.54 -7.99 -4.79
CA ASN A 407 -15.50 -8.39 -3.76
C ASN A 407 -16.32 -7.22 -3.21
N ALA A 408 -16.06 -6.01 -3.68
CA ALA A 408 -16.75 -4.79 -3.26
C ALA A 408 -18.24 -4.82 -3.58
N TYR A 409 -19.02 -4.06 -2.82
CA TYR A 409 -20.36 -3.66 -3.23
C TYR A 409 -20.28 -2.68 -4.41
N ILE A 410 -19.44 -1.64 -4.27
CA ILE A 410 -19.06 -0.72 -5.35
C ILE A 410 -17.54 -0.67 -5.49
N SER A 411 -17.04 -0.96 -6.70
CA SER A 411 -15.61 -0.90 -7.03
C SER A 411 -15.27 0.33 -7.86
N ILE A 412 -14.38 1.17 -7.32
CA ILE A 412 -14.06 2.49 -7.87
C ILE A 412 -12.58 2.60 -8.14
N PHE A 413 -12.23 3.03 -9.35
CA PHE A 413 -10.88 3.41 -9.72
C PHE A 413 -10.77 4.91 -9.98
N MET A 414 -9.73 5.49 -9.41
CA MET A 414 -9.43 6.92 -9.49
C MET A 414 -8.06 7.10 -10.13
N THR A 415 -7.93 8.07 -11.03
CA THR A 415 -6.63 8.47 -11.56
C THR A 415 -6.75 9.83 -12.22
N PRO A 416 -5.78 10.76 -12.11
CA PRO A 416 -5.76 11.92 -12.98
C PRO A 416 -5.78 11.49 -14.45
N SER A 417 -6.45 12.23 -15.34
CA SER A 417 -6.53 11.84 -16.76
C SER A 417 -5.19 11.90 -17.51
N LEU A 418 -4.21 12.62 -16.96
CA LEU A 418 -2.88 12.84 -17.53
C LEU A 418 -1.76 12.57 -16.52
N ALA A 419 -0.59 12.20 -17.05
CA ALA A 419 0.67 12.14 -16.32
C ALA A 419 1.82 12.78 -17.13
N LYS A 420 2.93 13.08 -16.43
CA LYS A 420 4.18 13.62 -17.03
C LYS A 420 3.95 14.83 -17.93
N ASP A 421 3.32 15.87 -17.37
CA ASP A 421 3.06 17.15 -18.06
C ASP A 421 2.24 16.97 -19.36
N GLY A 422 1.27 16.05 -19.32
CA GLY A 422 0.37 15.74 -20.45
C GLY A 422 0.96 14.82 -21.52
N LYS A 423 2.22 14.37 -21.37
CA LYS A 423 2.87 13.44 -22.31
C LYS A 423 2.31 12.01 -22.24
N ILE A 424 1.63 11.67 -21.15
CA ILE A 424 1.05 10.35 -20.95
C ILE A 424 -0.44 10.54 -20.64
N SER A 425 -1.29 9.82 -21.38
CA SER A 425 -2.69 9.66 -21.04
C SER A 425 -2.83 8.50 -20.04
N SER A 426 -3.64 8.69 -19.00
CA SER A 426 -4.03 7.59 -18.11
C SER A 426 -5.10 6.69 -18.73
N PHE A 427 -5.69 7.09 -19.86
CA PHE A 427 -6.68 6.33 -20.62
C PHE A 427 -6.12 5.97 -21.99
N VAL A 428 -6.09 4.68 -22.31
CA VAL A 428 -5.40 4.13 -23.49
C VAL A 428 -6.33 3.23 -24.31
N PRO A 429 -5.96 2.90 -25.57
CA PRO A 429 -6.75 1.97 -26.38
C PRO A 429 -6.88 0.58 -25.75
N MET A 430 -5.78 0.04 -25.22
CA MET A 430 -5.69 -1.21 -24.47
C MET A 430 -4.62 -1.02 -23.39
N VAL A 431 -4.88 -1.47 -22.16
CA VAL A 431 -3.86 -1.40 -21.11
C VAL A 431 -2.68 -2.29 -21.47
N SER A 432 -1.47 -1.85 -21.11
CA SER A 432 -0.26 -2.63 -21.37
C SER A 432 -0.10 -3.84 -20.44
N HIS A 433 -0.80 -3.82 -19.30
CA HIS A 433 -0.91 -4.91 -18.33
C HIS A 433 -2.29 -4.87 -17.68
N VAL A 434 -2.90 -6.04 -17.38
CA VAL A 434 -4.22 -6.11 -16.75
C VAL A 434 -4.07 -6.64 -15.32
N ASP A 435 -4.33 -5.78 -14.33
CA ASP A 435 -4.47 -6.18 -12.92
C ASP A 435 -5.95 -6.40 -12.55
N HIS A 436 -6.83 -5.59 -13.13
CA HIS A 436 -8.27 -5.67 -12.92
C HIS A 436 -9.00 -5.68 -14.26
N ASN A 437 -9.79 -6.72 -14.51
CA ASN A 437 -10.58 -6.81 -15.72
C ASN A 437 -11.90 -6.03 -15.60
N GLU A 438 -12.52 -5.78 -16.77
CA GLU A 438 -13.79 -5.06 -16.88
C GLU A 438 -14.91 -5.60 -15.98
N HIS A 439 -14.92 -6.92 -15.70
CA HIS A 439 -15.95 -7.54 -14.87
C HIS A 439 -15.90 -7.09 -13.40
N SER A 440 -14.74 -6.61 -12.97
CA SER A 440 -14.49 -6.24 -11.57
C SER A 440 -14.55 -4.74 -11.35
N VAL A 441 -14.56 -3.94 -12.42
CA VAL A 441 -14.45 -2.47 -12.39
C VAL A 441 -15.81 -1.88 -12.71
N GLN A 442 -16.41 -1.20 -11.73
CA GLN A 442 -17.76 -0.64 -11.87
C GLN A 442 -17.72 0.86 -12.17
N ILE A 443 -16.91 1.62 -11.43
CA ILE A 443 -16.86 3.08 -11.52
C ILE A 443 -15.43 3.52 -11.82
N MET A 444 -15.30 4.47 -12.74
CA MET A 444 -14.05 5.18 -13.01
C MET A 444 -14.25 6.67 -12.81
N VAL A 445 -13.32 7.34 -12.16
CA VAL A 445 -13.41 8.78 -11.88
C VAL A 445 -12.06 9.47 -12.03
N ASN A 446 -12.09 10.64 -12.63
CA ASN A 446 -10.95 11.54 -12.70
C ASN A 446 -11.41 13.01 -12.63
N GLU A 447 -10.52 13.95 -12.87
CA GLU A 447 -10.84 15.38 -12.81
C GLU A 447 -11.67 15.90 -14.00
N GLN A 448 -11.91 15.07 -15.02
CA GLN A 448 -12.80 15.36 -16.15
C GLN A 448 -14.25 14.95 -15.85
N GLY A 449 -14.42 13.87 -15.08
CA GLY A 449 -15.74 13.36 -14.72
C GLY A 449 -15.72 11.92 -14.21
N LEU A 450 -16.91 11.31 -14.18
CA LEU A 450 -17.15 9.96 -13.68
C LEU A 450 -17.89 9.12 -14.74
N ALA A 451 -17.44 7.88 -14.91
CA ALA A 451 -18.07 6.87 -15.76
C ALA A 451 -18.60 5.70 -14.90
N ASP A 452 -19.92 5.55 -14.85
CA ASP A 452 -20.59 4.37 -14.29
C ASP A 452 -20.76 3.28 -15.38
N LEU A 453 -19.97 2.21 -15.24
CA LEU A 453 -19.85 1.12 -16.19
C LEU A 453 -20.83 -0.03 -15.90
N ARG A 454 -21.60 0.04 -14.81
CA ARG A 454 -22.57 -0.99 -14.45
C ARG A 454 -23.63 -1.11 -15.56
N ALA A 455 -23.96 -2.36 -15.89
CA ALA A 455 -24.93 -2.70 -16.95
C ALA A 455 -24.58 -2.11 -18.35
N LYS A 456 -23.30 -1.86 -18.64
CA LYS A 456 -22.83 -1.42 -19.97
C LYS A 456 -22.07 -2.52 -20.70
N THR A 457 -22.39 -2.71 -21.98
CA THR A 457 -21.59 -3.51 -22.91
C THR A 457 -20.21 -2.88 -23.13
N PRO A 458 -19.18 -3.62 -23.59
CA PRO A 458 -17.86 -3.04 -23.83
C PRO A 458 -17.89 -1.79 -24.72
N LYS A 459 -18.73 -1.77 -25.77
CA LYS A 459 -18.88 -0.60 -26.65
C LYS A 459 -19.48 0.62 -25.93
N GLN A 460 -20.50 0.41 -25.10
CA GLN A 460 -21.08 1.48 -24.27
C GLN A 460 -20.11 1.99 -23.20
N ARG A 461 -19.25 1.11 -22.67
CA ARG A 461 -18.18 1.51 -21.74
C ARG A 461 -17.17 2.40 -22.45
N ALA A 462 -16.73 2.01 -23.65
CA ALA A 462 -15.81 2.81 -24.46
C ALA A 462 -16.35 4.21 -24.76
N GLU A 463 -17.59 4.30 -25.22
CA GLU A 463 -18.23 5.59 -25.46
C GLU A 463 -18.29 6.45 -24.19
N LEU A 464 -18.70 5.85 -23.07
CA LEU A 464 -18.83 6.58 -21.81
C LEU A 464 -17.48 7.03 -21.23
N ILE A 465 -16.47 6.16 -21.24
CA ILE A 465 -15.12 6.46 -20.75
C ILE A 465 -14.48 7.56 -21.60
N ILE A 466 -14.56 7.44 -22.93
CA ILE A 466 -14.06 8.47 -23.84
C ILE A 466 -14.76 9.80 -23.59
N GLU A 467 -16.07 9.79 -23.34
CA GLU A 467 -16.82 11.01 -23.14
C GLU A 467 -16.55 11.68 -21.79
N LYS A 468 -16.53 10.89 -20.72
CA LYS A 468 -16.53 11.39 -19.33
C LYS A 468 -15.17 11.47 -18.67
N CYS A 469 -14.19 10.69 -19.13
CA CYS A 469 -12.91 10.55 -18.43
C CYS A 469 -11.72 10.95 -19.30
N VAL A 470 -11.72 10.70 -20.60
CA VAL A 470 -10.52 11.00 -21.40
C VAL A 470 -10.28 12.51 -21.47
N HIS A 471 -9.03 12.92 -21.20
CA HIS A 471 -8.62 14.32 -21.31
C HIS A 471 -8.83 14.85 -22.74
N PRO A 472 -9.27 16.11 -22.94
CA PRO A 472 -9.48 16.68 -24.28
C PRO A 472 -8.32 16.49 -25.26
N ILE A 473 -7.07 16.57 -24.79
CA ILE A 473 -5.84 16.32 -25.58
C ILE A 473 -5.84 14.94 -26.28
N TYR A 474 -6.42 13.92 -25.66
CA TYR A 474 -6.39 12.53 -26.13
C TYR A 474 -7.77 12.01 -26.57
N LYS A 475 -8.84 12.80 -26.39
CA LYS A 475 -10.23 12.37 -26.59
C LYS A 475 -10.52 12.02 -28.04
N ASP A 476 -10.13 12.88 -28.98
CA ASP A 476 -10.32 12.63 -30.40
C ASP A 476 -9.49 11.44 -30.88
N LEU A 477 -8.24 11.31 -30.41
CA LEU A 477 -7.37 10.18 -30.74
C LEU A 477 -7.97 8.82 -30.31
N LEU A 478 -8.59 8.75 -29.12
CA LEU A 478 -9.27 7.53 -28.68
C LEU A 478 -10.57 7.27 -29.42
N ARG A 479 -11.31 8.33 -29.76
CA ARG A 479 -12.53 8.22 -30.57
C ARG A 479 -12.21 7.68 -31.96
N ASP A 480 -11.14 8.16 -32.58
CA ASP A 480 -10.65 7.68 -33.87
C ASP A 480 -10.20 6.22 -33.80
N TYR A 481 -9.44 5.84 -32.76
CA TYR A 481 -9.06 4.44 -32.53
C TYR A 481 -10.30 3.54 -32.42
N PHE A 482 -11.28 3.94 -31.61
CA PHE A 482 -12.47 3.12 -31.36
C PHE A 482 -13.32 2.94 -32.62
N GLN A 483 -13.56 4.01 -33.38
CA GLN A 483 -14.28 3.95 -34.66
C GLN A 483 -13.54 3.12 -35.71
N HIS A 484 -12.20 3.23 -35.75
CA HIS A 484 -11.38 2.37 -36.60
C HIS A 484 -11.49 0.90 -36.19
N ALA A 485 -11.33 0.60 -34.90
CA ALA A 485 -11.43 -0.75 -34.35
C ALA A 485 -12.80 -1.38 -34.65
N GLN A 486 -13.91 -0.64 -34.55
CA GLN A 486 -15.24 -1.11 -34.94
C GLN A 486 -15.32 -1.56 -36.40
N ARG A 487 -14.58 -0.93 -37.31
CA ARG A 487 -14.58 -1.30 -38.74
C ARG A 487 -13.70 -2.51 -39.04
N VAL A 488 -12.57 -2.65 -38.35
CA VAL A 488 -11.53 -3.64 -38.71
C VAL A 488 -11.43 -4.84 -37.77
N SER A 489 -12.04 -4.79 -36.58
CA SER A 489 -11.89 -5.88 -35.62
C SER A 489 -12.57 -7.16 -36.09
N PHE A 490 -11.89 -8.29 -35.86
CA PHE A 490 -12.41 -9.62 -36.16
C PHE A 490 -13.71 -9.92 -35.37
N GLY A 491 -13.74 -9.53 -34.09
CA GLY A 491 -14.89 -9.69 -33.20
C GLY A 491 -15.47 -8.35 -32.79
N GLN A 492 -16.80 -8.24 -32.78
CA GLN A 492 -17.51 -6.96 -32.59
C GLN A 492 -18.07 -6.76 -31.17
N HIS A 493 -17.82 -7.72 -30.26
CA HIS A 493 -18.18 -7.59 -28.86
C HIS A 493 -17.30 -6.55 -28.15
N THR A 494 -15.97 -6.67 -28.32
CA THR A 494 -14.95 -5.77 -27.77
C THR A 494 -13.96 -5.38 -28.88
N PRO A 495 -14.29 -4.37 -29.71
CA PRO A 495 -13.52 -4.08 -30.91
C PRO A 495 -12.07 -3.64 -30.63
N HIS A 496 -11.10 -4.38 -31.13
CA HIS A 496 -9.69 -3.96 -31.14
C HIS A 496 -9.09 -4.11 -32.54
N ASP A 497 -8.23 -3.16 -32.91
CA ASP A 497 -7.18 -3.37 -33.91
C ASP A 497 -5.90 -3.80 -33.18
N LEU A 498 -5.55 -5.08 -33.29
CA LEU A 498 -4.36 -5.65 -32.64
C LEU A 498 -3.06 -4.99 -33.10
N LYS A 499 -3.01 -4.42 -34.31
CA LYS A 499 -1.83 -3.71 -34.81
C LYS A 499 -1.60 -2.37 -34.11
N GLN A 500 -2.66 -1.79 -33.54
CA GLN A 500 -2.64 -0.43 -32.99
C GLN A 500 -2.94 -0.38 -31.48
N ALA A 501 -3.40 -1.47 -30.87
CA ALA A 501 -3.86 -1.51 -29.48
C ALA A 501 -2.83 -0.98 -28.46
N LEU A 502 -1.54 -1.21 -28.71
CA LEU A 502 -0.43 -0.76 -27.84
C LEU A 502 0.42 0.35 -28.48
N SER A 503 -0.06 0.98 -29.56
CA SER A 503 0.71 1.98 -30.33
C SER A 503 1.08 3.22 -29.51
N TRP A 504 0.28 3.57 -28.50
CA TRP A 504 0.57 4.71 -27.61
C TRP A 504 1.75 4.41 -26.68
N HIS A 505 1.83 3.19 -26.15
CA HIS A 505 2.95 2.73 -25.34
C HIS A 505 4.24 2.66 -26.15
N ILE A 506 4.18 2.16 -27.39
CA ILE A 506 5.30 2.16 -28.32
C ILE A 506 5.77 3.60 -28.58
N ARG A 507 4.84 4.50 -28.89
CA ARG A 507 5.18 5.91 -29.12
C ARG A 507 5.84 6.56 -27.90
N LEU A 508 5.33 6.28 -26.70
CA LEU A 508 5.92 6.77 -25.46
C LEU A 508 7.38 6.30 -25.30
N GLN A 509 7.69 5.05 -25.67
CA GLN A 509 9.06 4.53 -25.67
C GLN A 509 9.96 5.23 -26.69
N GLU A 510 9.45 5.48 -27.90
CA GLU A 510 10.21 6.03 -29.02
C GLU A 510 10.41 7.56 -28.93
N THR A 511 9.42 8.29 -28.44
CA THR A 511 9.38 9.77 -28.52
C THR A 511 9.31 10.45 -27.15
N GLY A 512 9.08 9.68 -26.08
CA GLY A 512 8.83 10.23 -24.74
C GLY A 512 7.42 10.80 -24.55
N SER A 513 6.49 10.54 -25.47
CA SER A 513 5.08 10.98 -25.40
C SER A 513 4.13 10.01 -26.11
N MET A 514 2.93 9.83 -25.57
CA MET A 514 1.83 9.10 -26.24
C MET A 514 1.19 9.93 -27.37
N HIS A 515 1.28 11.26 -27.30
CA HIS A 515 0.70 12.16 -28.29
C HIS A 515 1.56 12.22 -29.58
N PRO A 516 0.96 12.08 -30.77
CA PRO A 516 1.70 12.06 -32.06
C PRO A 516 2.45 13.35 -32.36
N ASP A 517 1.93 14.51 -31.98
CA ASP A 517 2.54 15.82 -32.29
C ASP A 517 3.79 16.13 -31.46
N HIS A 518 4.09 15.34 -30.43
CA HIS A 518 5.30 15.51 -29.65
C HIS A 518 6.46 14.85 -30.40
N GLN A 519 7.10 15.60 -31.30
CA GLN A 519 8.33 15.15 -31.94
C GLN A 519 9.41 14.91 -30.88
N ALA A 520 10.10 13.77 -30.96
CA ALA A 520 11.25 13.50 -30.13
C ALA A 520 12.24 14.68 -30.25
N LYS A 521 12.75 15.18 -29.12
CA LYS A 521 14.04 15.88 -29.20
C LYS A 521 15.00 14.85 -29.76
N LYS A 522 15.48 15.05 -30.99
CA LYS A 522 16.60 14.27 -31.54
C LYS A 522 17.64 14.18 -30.43
N GLU A 523 18.06 12.96 -30.08
CA GLU A 523 19.26 12.79 -29.28
C GLU A 523 20.35 13.67 -29.89
N PRO A 524 21.12 14.41 -29.08
CA PRO A 524 22.25 15.15 -29.61
C PRO A 524 23.11 14.15 -30.38
N THR A 525 23.31 14.40 -31.67
CA THR A 525 24.20 13.57 -32.48
C THR A 525 25.59 13.59 -31.87
N SER A 526 26.45 12.62 -32.16
CA SER A 526 27.86 12.64 -31.68
C SER A 526 28.55 13.98 -31.99
N LYS A 527 28.15 14.64 -33.10
CA LYS A 527 28.56 15.98 -33.50
C LYS A 527 28.02 17.11 -32.60
N ASP A 528 26.83 16.97 -32.04
CA ASP A 528 26.25 17.94 -31.09
C ASP A 528 26.88 17.81 -29.71
N THR A 529 27.26 16.59 -29.29
CA THR A 529 28.09 16.35 -28.09
C THR A 529 29.53 16.83 -28.27
N GLU A 530 30.14 16.69 -29.46
CA GLU A 530 31.46 17.26 -29.77
C GLU A 530 31.44 18.79 -29.79
N LYS A 531 30.40 19.41 -30.36
CA LYS A 531 30.25 20.88 -30.32
C LYS A 531 29.97 21.41 -28.92
N ALA A 532 29.26 20.65 -28.08
CA ALA A 532 29.04 20.99 -26.68
C ALA A 532 30.35 20.86 -25.86
N ALA A 533 31.15 19.82 -26.11
CA ALA A 533 32.47 19.65 -25.48
C ALA A 533 33.48 20.74 -25.91
N GLN A 534 33.51 21.11 -27.19
CA GLN A 534 34.37 22.19 -27.70
C GLN A 534 33.98 23.58 -27.17
N LYS A 535 32.69 23.83 -26.89
CA LYS A 535 32.24 25.07 -26.25
C LYS A 535 32.65 25.19 -24.79
N ILE A 536 32.74 24.07 -24.06
CA ILE A 536 33.19 24.02 -22.66
C ILE A 536 34.70 24.26 -22.57
N ASP A 537 35.49 23.73 -23.52
CA ASP A 537 36.95 23.97 -23.56
C ASP A 537 37.31 25.42 -23.94
N GLN A 538 36.54 26.07 -24.82
CA GLN A 538 36.80 27.48 -25.19
C GLN A 538 36.47 28.48 -24.06
N THR A 539 35.57 28.14 -23.13
CA THR A 539 35.29 28.99 -21.96
C THR A 539 36.31 28.81 -20.83
N ALA A 540 37.06 27.71 -20.81
CA ALA A 540 38.16 27.50 -19.86
C ALA A 540 39.48 28.17 -20.29
N ALA A 541 39.65 28.48 -21.58
CA ALA A 541 40.87 29.07 -22.12
C ALA A 541 40.95 30.62 -22.09
N THR A 542 39.91 31.32 -21.62
CA THR A 542 39.88 32.81 -21.51
C THR A 542 39.89 33.33 -20.07
N LYS A 543 40.20 32.47 -19.09
CA LYS A 543 40.55 32.89 -17.73
C LYS A 543 41.91 32.34 -17.33
N LYS A 544 42.96 32.93 -17.90
CA LYS A 544 44.29 33.00 -17.30
C LYS A 544 44.83 34.41 -17.49
#